data_AF-A0A1Y1L258-F1
#
_entry.id   AF-A0A1Y1L258-F1
#
_cell.length_a   1.000
_cell.length_b   1.000
_cell.length_c   1.000
_cell.angle_alpha   90.00
_cell.angle_beta   90.00
_cell.angle_gamma   90.00
#
_symmetry.space_group_name_H-M   'P 1'
#
loop_
_entity.id
_entity.type
_entity.pdbx_description
1 polymer ?
#
loop_
_entity_poly.entity_id
_entity_poly.type
_entity_poly.pdbx_seq_one_letter_code
_entity_poly.pdbx_strand_id
1 'polypeptide(L)'
;MAAQVIANSGHDDMIHDAVLDYYGRKLATCSSDRTIKIFEIDGESQRLIETLKGHEGAVWCVSWAHPKYGNILASAGFDGKVFIWKEQGQNNQWQRIYDFPLHKASVNVVSWSPHEAGCLLATASSDGNVSVLEFKDTAVDHATFPAHG
;
A
#
# COMPACT_ATOMS: atom_id res chain seq x y z
N MET A 1 25.67 10.07 -12.41
CA MET A 1 24.31 10.51 -12.07
C MET A 1 24.32 10.83 -10.58
N ALA A 2 23.96 12.06 -10.20
CA ALA A 2 23.79 12.39 -8.79
C ALA A 2 22.51 11.71 -8.29
N ALA A 3 22.55 11.17 -7.07
CA ALA A 3 21.33 10.68 -6.42
C ALA A 3 20.42 11.87 -6.14
N GLN A 4 19.18 11.79 -6.62
CA GLN A 4 18.19 12.83 -6.36
C GLN A 4 17.62 12.65 -4.94
N VAL A 5 17.66 13.73 -4.15
CA VAL A 5 17.10 13.73 -2.79
C VAL A 5 15.75 14.43 -2.82
N ILE A 6 14.69 13.72 -2.47
CA ILE A 6 13.38 14.33 -2.22
C ILE A 6 13.49 15.06 -0.88
N ALA A 7 13.77 16.36 -0.92
CA ALA A 7 14.03 17.17 0.28
C ALA A 7 12.76 17.46 1.10
N ASN A 8 11.56 17.23 0.55
CA ASN A 8 10.31 17.44 1.25
C ASN A 8 9.27 16.42 0.79
N SER A 9 9.13 15.33 1.54
CA SER A 9 8.07 14.35 1.35
C SER A 9 6.68 14.90 1.69
N GLY A 10 6.60 16.08 2.31
CA GLY A 10 5.34 16.65 2.80
C GLY A 10 4.67 15.83 3.89
N HIS A 11 5.35 14.83 4.45
CA HIS A 11 4.92 14.10 5.65
C HIS A 11 5.31 14.89 6.91
N ASP A 12 4.44 14.83 7.91
CA ASP A 12 4.64 15.54 9.18
C ASP A 12 5.44 14.72 10.21
N ASP A 13 5.74 13.46 9.88
CA ASP A 13 6.43 12.50 10.75
C ASP A 13 7.25 11.48 9.95
N MET A 14 7.98 10.60 10.64
CA MET A 14 8.87 9.58 10.10
C MET A 14 8.23 8.76 8.98
N ILE A 15 8.93 8.66 7.85
CA ILE A 15 8.55 7.84 6.71
C ILE A 15 9.08 6.42 6.94
N HIS A 16 8.22 5.42 6.77
CA HIS A 16 8.56 4.01 7.00
C HIS A 16 8.86 3.26 5.71
N ASP A 17 8.16 3.59 4.63
CA ASP A 17 8.29 2.88 3.36
C ASP A 17 8.08 3.83 2.17
N ALA A 18 8.69 3.47 1.05
CA ALA A 18 8.67 4.21 -0.20
C ALA A 18 8.83 3.25 -1.38
N VAL A 19 7.82 3.15 -2.24
CA VAL A 19 7.80 2.18 -3.34
C VAL A 19 7.34 2.78 -4.66
N LEU A 20 8.11 2.52 -5.72
CA LEU A 20 7.76 2.89 -7.09
C LEU A 20 6.72 1.92 -7.65
N ASP A 21 5.84 2.43 -8.50
CA ASP A 21 4.95 1.60 -9.31
C ASP A 21 5.74 0.83 -10.38
N TYR A 22 5.06 -0.09 -11.07
CA TYR A 22 5.68 -0.95 -12.07
C TYR A 22 6.42 -0.19 -13.18
N TYR A 23 5.97 1.02 -13.53
CA TYR A 23 6.56 1.84 -14.59
C TYR A 23 7.55 2.88 -14.08
N GLY A 24 7.76 2.99 -12.76
CA GLY A 24 8.59 4.02 -12.16
C GLY A 24 8.07 5.44 -12.32
N ARG A 25 6.76 5.61 -12.59
CA ARG A 25 6.10 6.90 -12.81
C ARG A 25 5.35 7.40 -11.60
N LYS A 26 5.02 6.52 -10.65
CA LYS A 26 4.39 6.88 -9.39
C LYS A 26 5.21 6.37 -8.23
N LEU A 27 5.32 7.18 -7.19
CA LEU A 27 5.93 6.82 -5.91
C LEU A 27 4.86 6.90 -4.83
N ALA A 28 4.70 5.82 -4.07
CA ALA A 28 3.93 5.82 -2.84
C ALA A 28 4.87 5.90 -1.65
N THR A 29 4.58 6.79 -0.69
CA THR A 29 5.29 6.88 0.58
C THR A 29 4.30 6.78 1.74
N CYS A 30 4.71 6.20 2.86
CA CYS A 30 3.85 6.08 4.04
C CYS A 30 4.59 6.43 5.34
N SER A 31 3.85 6.93 6.33
CA SER A 31 4.45 7.59 7.51
C SER A 31 3.70 7.31 8.82
N SER A 32 4.38 7.60 9.93
CA SER A 32 3.79 7.75 11.27
C SER A 32 2.67 8.79 11.33
N ASP A 33 2.60 9.74 10.38
CA ASP A 33 1.52 10.72 10.27
C ASP A 33 0.17 10.12 9.84
N ARG A 34 0.12 8.79 9.67
CA ARG A 34 -1.07 7.98 9.36
C ARG A 34 -1.58 8.19 7.92
N THR A 35 -0.76 8.79 7.07
CA THR A 35 -1.10 9.04 5.67
C THR A 35 -0.19 8.28 4.73
N ILE A 36 -0.70 8.07 3.52
CA ILE A 36 0.08 7.64 2.38
C ILE A 36 0.03 8.76 1.36
N LYS A 37 1.17 9.14 0.79
CA LYS A 37 1.25 10.16 -0.25
C LYS A 37 1.65 9.52 -1.55
N ILE A 38 0.95 9.90 -2.62
CA ILE A 38 1.26 9.44 -3.97
C ILE A 38 1.85 10.61 -4.74
N PHE A 39 3.02 10.38 -5.33
CA PHE A 39 3.72 11.33 -6.17
C PHE A 39 3.76 10.81 -7.60
N GLU A 40 3.57 11.71 -8.56
CA GLU A 40 3.94 11.47 -9.94
C GLU A 40 5.39 11.91 -10.13
N ILE A 41 6.17 11.07 -10.84
CA ILE A 41 7.58 11.28 -11.14
C ILE A 41 7.75 11.42 -12.64
N ASP A 42 8.33 12.53 -13.06
CA ASP A 42 8.70 12.82 -14.44
C ASP A 42 10.15 13.34 -14.49
N GLY A 43 11.08 12.44 -14.82
CA GLY A 43 12.51 12.72 -14.78
C GLY A 43 12.96 13.16 -13.39
N GLU A 44 13.39 14.42 -13.28
CA GLU A 44 13.81 15.05 -12.01
C GLU A 44 12.68 15.80 -11.31
N SER A 45 11.45 15.79 -11.83
CA SER A 45 10.32 16.48 -11.20
C SER A 45 9.43 15.49 -10.46
N GLN A 46 9.02 15.87 -9.25
CA GLN A 46 8.00 15.16 -8.49
C GLN A 46 6.83 16.07 -8.16
N ARG A 47 5.62 15.52 -8.24
CA ARG A 47 4.38 16.25 -7.92
C ARG A 47 3.51 15.39 -7.02
N LEU A 48 3.15 15.92 -5.85
CA LEU A 48 2.15 15.28 -4.99
C LEU A 48 0.81 15.28 -5.75
N ILE A 49 0.28 14.09 -6.02
CA ILE A 49 -1.02 13.94 -6.69
C ILE A 49 -2.15 13.65 -5.71
N GLU A 50 -1.87 12.95 -4.61
CA GLU A 50 -2.92 12.56 -3.66
C GLU A 50 -2.36 12.29 -2.26
N THR A 51 -3.19 12.50 -1.23
CA THR A 51 -2.91 12.10 0.15
C THR A 51 -4.01 11.18 0.66
N LEU A 52 -3.71 9.88 0.74
CA LEU A 52 -4.62 8.86 1.22
C LEU A 52 -4.68 8.91 2.75
N LYS A 53 -5.89 9.10 3.27
CA LYS A 53 -6.18 9.18 4.71
C LYS A 53 -7.19 8.11 5.09
N GLY A 54 -7.00 7.51 6.26
CA GLY A 54 -7.95 6.55 6.80
C GLY A 54 -7.38 5.64 7.86
N HIS A 55 -6.05 5.49 7.94
CA HIS A 55 -5.42 4.70 9.00
C HIS A 55 -5.53 5.46 10.33
N GLU A 56 -5.75 4.73 11.40
CA GLU A 56 -5.85 5.29 12.76
C GLU A 56 -4.49 5.28 13.49
N GLY A 57 -3.50 4.60 12.91
CA GLY A 57 -2.12 4.52 13.40
C GLY A 57 -1.09 4.71 12.28
N ALA A 58 0.19 4.59 12.62
CA ALA A 58 1.29 4.68 11.68
C ALA A 58 1.13 3.67 10.53
N VAL A 59 1.48 4.07 9.31
CA VAL A 59 1.45 3.20 8.14
C VAL A 59 2.87 2.67 7.91
N TRP A 60 3.03 1.35 8.00
CA TRP A 60 4.35 0.72 8.01
C TRP A 60 4.84 0.34 6.63
N CYS A 61 3.95 -0.10 5.76
CA CYS A 61 4.31 -0.67 4.47
C CYS A 61 3.25 -0.37 3.42
N VAL A 62 3.70 -0.17 2.19
CA VAL A 62 2.88 0.00 1.01
C VAL A 62 3.38 -0.92 -0.11
N SER A 63 2.46 -1.41 -0.94
CA SER A 63 2.81 -2.30 -2.05
C SER A 63 1.90 -2.10 -3.25
N TRP A 64 2.50 -1.93 -4.43
CA TRP A 64 1.77 -1.78 -5.70
C TRP A 64 1.35 -3.14 -6.26
N ALA A 65 0.11 -3.24 -6.71
CA ALA A 65 -0.33 -4.39 -7.48
C ALA A 65 0.23 -4.30 -8.92
N HIS A 66 0.25 -5.44 -9.61
CA HIS A 66 0.62 -5.48 -11.01
C HIS A 66 -0.38 -4.66 -11.87
N PRO A 67 0.08 -3.85 -12.84
CA PRO A 67 -0.78 -2.94 -13.62
C PRO A 67 -1.87 -3.64 -14.44
N LYS A 68 -1.76 -4.95 -14.67
CA LYS A 68 -2.83 -5.78 -15.27
C LYS A 68 -4.15 -5.68 -14.48
N TYR A 69 -4.09 -5.45 -13.17
CA TYR A 69 -5.26 -5.30 -12.31
C TYR A 69 -5.70 -3.82 -12.14
N GLY A 70 -4.99 -2.90 -12.79
CA GLY A 70 -5.15 -1.45 -12.66
C GLY A 70 -4.18 -0.85 -11.64
N ASN A 71 -4.32 0.46 -11.41
CA ASN A 71 -3.49 1.19 -10.45
C ASN A 71 -4.05 0.96 -9.04
N ILE A 72 -3.53 -0.08 -8.39
CA ILE A 72 -3.94 -0.52 -7.05
C ILE A 72 -2.73 -0.48 -6.11
N LEU A 73 -2.97 0.02 -4.91
CA LEU A 73 -2.00 0.08 -3.82
C LEU A 73 -2.58 -0.59 -2.58
N ALA A 74 -1.81 -1.45 -1.93
CA ALA A 74 -2.12 -1.95 -0.59
C ALA A 74 -1.32 -1.18 0.46
N SER A 75 -1.89 -0.97 1.64
CA SER A 75 -1.19 -0.40 2.79
C SER A 75 -1.47 -1.18 4.07
N ALA A 76 -0.47 -1.28 4.93
CA ALA A 76 -0.53 -1.94 6.24
C ALA A 76 -0.25 -0.94 7.36
N GLY A 77 -1.06 -0.99 8.42
CA GLY A 77 -0.97 -0.03 9.54
C GLY A 77 -0.85 -0.66 10.92
N PHE A 78 -0.39 0.17 11.86
CA PHE A 78 -0.35 -0.13 13.29
C PHE A 78 -1.74 -0.40 13.89
N ASP A 79 -2.78 0.14 13.25
CA ASP A 79 -4.20 -0.08 13.59
C ASP A 79 -4.70 -1.51 13.30
N GLY A 80 -3.83 -2.40 12.82
CA GLY A 80 -4.17 -3.78 12.50
C GLY A 80 -4.99 -3.94 11.23
N LYS A 81 -5.14 -2.86 10.45
CA LYS A 81 -5.94 -2.84 9.22
C LYS A 81 -5.03 -2.91 8.00
N VAL A 82 -5.55 -3.56 6.96
CA VAL A 82 -5.01 -3.51 5.60
C VAL A 82 -6.02 -2.78 4.74
N PHE A 83 -5.57 -1.75 4.03
CA PHE A 83 -6.41 -1.03 3.07
C PHE A 83 -5.95 -1.26 1.65
N ILE A 84 -6.93 -1.36 0.75
CA ILE A 84 -6.71 -1.41 -0.70
C ILE A 84 -7.25 -0.14 -1.31
N TRP A 85 -6.36 0.56 -1.99
CA TRP A 85 -6.62 1.81 -2.67
C TRP A 85 -6.58 1.58 -4.16
N LYS A 86 -7.54 2.16 -4.89
CA LYS A 86 -7.60 2.09 -6.34
C LYS A 86 -7.76 3.49 -6.89
N GLU A 87 -6.95 3.80 -7.89
CA GLU A 87 -7.14 5.00 -8.69
C GLU A 87 -8.30 4.77 -9.67
N GLN A 88 -9.27 5.69 -9.68
CA GLN A 88 -10.43 5.64 -10.55
C GLN A 88 -10.56 6.89 -11.41
N GLY A 89 -11.00 6.67 -12.65
CA GLY A 89 -11.38 7.73 -13.59
C GLY A 89 -10.21 8.49 -14.22
N GLN A 90 -10.53 9.51 -15.01
CA GLN A 90 -9.56 10.36 -15.71
C GLN A 90 -8.89 11.40 -14.80
N ASN A 91 -9.36 11.56 -13.55
CA ASN A 91 -8.93 12.63 -12.65
C ASN A 91 -7.91 12.18 -11.58
N ASN A 92 -7.31 11.00 -11.71
CA ASN A 92 -6.40 10.41 -10.71
C ASN A 92 -6.97 10.37 -9.29
N GLN A 93 -8.29 10.19 -9.15
CA GLN A 93 -8.91 10.13 -7.83
C GLN A 93 -8.65 8.76 -7.20
N TRP A 94 -8.13 8.77 -5.98
CA TRP A 94 -7.92 7.54 -5.23
C TRP A 94 -9.07 7.27 -4.27
N GLN A 95 -9.51 6.03 -4.24
CA GLN A 95 -10.54 5.57 -3.33
C GLN A 95 -10.08 4.33 -2.59
N ARG A 96 -10.42 4.25 -1.31
CA ARG A 96 -10.33 3.00 -0.56
C ARG A 96 -11.45 2.09 -1.03
N ILE A 97 -11.09 1.03 -1.74
CA ILE A 97 -12.06 0.07 -2.27
C ILE A 97 -12.30 -1.11 -1.32
N TYR A 98 -11.37 -1.36 -0.41
CA TYR A 98 -11.50 -2.40 0.61
C TYR A 98 -10.75 -2.01 1.89
N ASP A 99 -11.30 -2.44 3.03
CA ASP A 99 -10.64 -2.50 4.32
C ASP A 99 -10.82 -3.87 4.98
N PHE A 100 -9.72 -4.45 5.44
CA PHE A 100 -9.72 -5.77 6.08
C PHE A 100 -9.22 -5.67 7.52
N PRO A 101 -10.10 -5.88 8.53
CA PRO A 101 -9.72 -6.02 9.93
C PRO A 101 -9.47 -7.49 10.30
N LEU A 102 -8.60 -8.18 9.54
CA LEU A 102 -8.31 -9.61 9.79
C LEU A 102 -7.43 -9.82 11.01
N HIS A 103 -6.61 -8.84 11.34
CA HIS A 103 -5.58 -8.95 12.36
C HIS A 103 -5.96 -8.23 13.65
N LYS A 104 -5.52 -8.80 14.78
CA LYS A 104 -5.79 -8.25 16.12
C LYS A 104 -4.70 -7.31 16.63
N ALA A 105 -3.59 -7.22 15.89
CA ALA A 105 -2.45 -6.37 16.19
C ALA A 105 -1.89 -5.76 14.90
N SER A 106 -0.89 -4.87 15.05
CA SER A 106 -0.19 -4.19 13.96
C SER A 106 0.10 -5.11 12.78
N VAL A 107 -0.32 -4.71 11.58
CA VAL A 107 0.07 -5.37 10.33
C VAL A 107 1.34 -4.69 9.85
N ASN A 108 2.44 -5.43 9.80
CA ASN A 108 3.75 -4.83 9.59
C ASN A 108 4.17 -4.83 8.11
N VAL A 109 3.60 -5.72 7.31
CA VAL A 109 3.96 -5.89 5.90
C VAL A 109 2.75 -6.32 5.06
N VAL A 110 2.74 -5.81 3.83
CA VAL A 110 1.85 -6.23 2.73
C VAL A 110 2.70 -6.49 1.49
N SER A 111 2.39 -7.54 0.73
CA SER A 111 3.13 -7.86 -0.50
C SER A 111 2.21 -8.49 -1.53
N TRP A 112 2.06 -7.84 -2.69
CA TRP A 112 1.35 -8.40 -3.83
C TRP A 112 2.15 -9.54 -4.46
N SER A 113 1.44 -10.59 -4.89
CA SER A 113 2.05 -11.71 -5.59
C SER A 113 2.53 -11.32 -6.99
N PRO A 114 3.48 -12.10 -7.56
CA PRO A 114 3.70 -12.11 -8.99
C PRO A 114 2.38 -12.32 -9.73
N HIS A 115 2.19 -11.59 -10.84
CA HIS A 115 0.92 -11.53 -11.54
C HIS A 115 0.50 -12.86 -12.18
N GLU A 116 1.46 -13.77 -12.39
CA GLU A 116 1.27 -15.14 -12.89
C GLU A 116 0.56 -16.03 -11.87
N ALA A 117 0.72 -15.75 -10.57
CA ALA A 117 0.06 -16.49 -9.50
C ALA A 117 -1.39 -16.03 -9.24
N GLY A 118 -1.80 -14.92 -9.85
CA GLY A 118 -3.10 -14.29 -9.64
C GLY A 118 -3.00 -12.93 -8.94
N CYS A 119 -4.15 -12.40 -8.52
CA CYS A 119 -4.24 -11.15 -7.76
C CYS A 119 -4.27 -11.49 -6.27
N LEU A 120 -3.11 -11.84 -5.71
CA LEU A 120 -2.99 -12.24 -4.31
C LEU A 120 -2.23 -11.19 -3.50
N LEU A 121 -2.64 -11.00 -2.25
CA LEU A 121 -1.96 -10.14 -1.29
C LEU A 121 -1.61 -10.96 -0.05
N ALA A 122 -0.32 -11.03 0.28
CA ALA A 122 0.15 -11.58 1.54
C ALA A 122 0.28 -10.46 2.59
N THR A 123 -0.14 -10.74 3.83
CA THR A 123 -0.08 -9.81 4.96
C THR A 123 0.48 -10.52 6.19
N ALA A 124 1.33 -9.86 6.97
CA ALA A 124 1.83 -10.43 8.22
C ALA A 124 1.65 -9.46 9.39
N SER A 125 1.17 -9.97 10.51
CA SER A 125 0.86 -9.20 11.70
C SER A 125 1.66 -9.64 12.92
N SER A 126 1.84 -8.70 13.84
CA SER A 126 2.34 -8.96 15.19
C SER A 126 1.41 -9.87 16.02
N ASP A 127 0.23 -10.23 15.53
CA ASP A 127 -0.64 -11.23 16.17
C ASP A 127 -0.19 -12.68 15.96
N GLY A 128 0.94 -12.89 15.26
CA GLY A 128 1.54 -14.20 14.97
C GLY A 128 1.00 -14.86 13.69
N ASN A 129 0.01 -14.24 13.04
CA ASN A 129 -0.61 -14.79 11.85
C ASN A 129 -0.17 -14.08 10.57
N VAL A 130 -0.23 -14.86 9.49
CA VAL A 130 -0.14 -14.39 8.11
C VAL A 130 -1.51 -14.62 7.46
N SER A 131 -1.96 -13.66 6.66
CA SER A 131 -3.13 -13.82 5.82
C SER A 131 -2.75 -13.72 4.35
N VAL A 132 -3.42 -14.50 3.52
CA VAL A 132 -3.36 -14.40 2.06
C VAL A 132 -4.76 -14.08 1.56
N LEU A 133 -4.90 -12.96 0.86
CA LEU A 133 -6.15 -12.53 0.24
C LEU A 133 -6.07 -12.79 -1.26
N GLU A 134 -7.15 -13.30 -1.84
CA GLU A 134 -7.31 -13.52 -3.28
C GLU A 134 -8.44 -12.64 -3.80
N PHE A 135 -8.11 -11.71 -4.70
CA PHE A 135 -9.07 -10.81 -5.32
C PHE A 135 -9.57 -11.40 -6.64
N LYS A 136 -10.86 -11.74 -6.70
CA LYS A 136 -11.58 -12.20 -7.89
C LYS A 136 -12.52 -11.11 -8.38
N ASP A 137 -13.04 -11.26 -9.60
CA ASP A 137 -13.92 -10.25 -10.22
C ASP A 137 -15.16 -9.92 -9.37
N THR A 138 -15.66 -10.89 -8.59
CA THR A 138 -16.91 -10.77 -7.83
C THR A 138 -16.76 -10.94 -6.33
N ALA A 139 -15.58 -11.34 -5.83
CA ALA A 139 -15.39 -11.70 -4.44
C ALA A 139 -13.92 -11.54 -4.01
N VAL A 140 -13.72 -11.42 -2.70
CA VAL A 140 -12.38 -11.50 -2.10
C VAL A 140 -12.39 -12.69 -1.13
N ASP A 141 -11.60 -13.70 -1.47
CA ASP A 141 -11.36 -14.84 -0.58
C ASP A 141 -10.14 -14.55 0.29
N HIS A 142 -10.08 -15.16 1.47
CA HIS A 142 -8.91 -15.04 2.34
C HIS A 142 -8.68 -16.31 3.14
N ALA A 143 -7.41 -16.55 3.46
CA ALA A 143 -6.98 -17.56 4.41
C ALA A 143 -6.01 -16.93 5.39
N THR A 144 -6.26 -17.12 6.69
CA THR A 144 -5.35 -16.69 7.76
C THR A 144 -4.83 -17.92 8.47
N PHE A 145 -3.53 -17.98 8.68
CA PHE A 145 -2.89 -19.09 9.36
C PHE A 145 -1.77 -18.61 10.29
N PRO A 146 -1.53 -19.30 11.41
CA PRO A 146 -0.42 -18.99 12.29
C PRO A 146 0.89 -19.28 11.57
N ALA A 147 1.74 -18.26 11.45
CA ALA A 147 3.06 -18.41 10.85
C ALA A 147 4.15 -18.52 11.92
N HIS A 148 3.94 -17.89 13.08
CA HIS A 148 4.80 -18.00 14.26
C HIS A 148 3.96 -18.28 15.50
N GLY A 149 4.48 -19.15 16.37
CA GLY A 149 3.90 -19.58 17.64
C GLY A 149 4.98 -19.85 18.66
#